data_AF-A0A212AXM6-F1
#
_entry.id   AF-A0A212AXM6-F1
#
_cell.length_a   1.000
_cell.length_b   1.000
_cell.length_c   1.000
_cell.angle_alpha   90.00
_cell.angle_beta   90.00
_cell.angle_gamma   90.00
#
_symmetry.space_group_name_H-M   'P 1'
#
loop_
_entity.id
_entity.type
_entity.pdbx_description
1 polymer ?
#
loop_
_entity_poly.entity_id
_entity_poly.type
_entity_poly.pdbx_seq_one_letter_code
_entity_poly.pdbx_strand_id
1 'polypeptide(L)'
;MIIRRLYDRWQTHLRLLRELETGKIEYDSRSDDVCLAPGIPLTDAHIEIVLQRPYLANSWPRHLRVQIGLPPYPPSDDDFIERFW
;
A
#
# COMPACT_ATOMS: atom_id res chain seq x y z
N MET A 1 19.38 -21.88 11.93
CA MET A 1 18.23 -21.91 10.98
C MET A 1 17.74 -20.48 10.70
N ILE A 2 18.64 -19.62 10.22
CA ILE A 2 18.38 -18.19 9.96
C ILE A 2 17.87 -17.99 8.52
N ILE A 3 18.37 -18.81 7.59
CA ILE A 3 18.03 -18.76 6.16
C ILE A 3 16.53 -18.98 5.92
N ARG A 4 15.90 -19.95 6.61
CA ARG A 4 14.45 -20.21 6.49
C ARG A 4 13.59 -19.02 6.91
N ARG A 5 13.91 -18.39 8.05
CA ARG A 5 13.17 -17.22 8.55
C ARG A 5 13.28 -16.01 7.61
N LEU A 6 14.45 -15.80 7.02
CA LEU A 6 14.66 -14.74 6.03
C LEU A 6 13.86 -15.00 4.74
N TYR A 7 13.83 -16.25 4.29
CA TYR A 7 13.05 -16.66 3.12
C TYR A 7 11.55 -16.46 3.32
N ASP A 8 11.00 -16.87 4.47
CA ASP A 8 9.58 -16.73 4.78
C ASP A 8 9.17 -15.24 4.86
N ARG A 9 10.02 -14.40 5.46
CA ARG A 9 9.81 -12.95 5.51
C ARG A 9 9.81 -12.34 4.11
N TRP A 10 10.71 -12.78 3.24
CA TRP A 10 10.78 -12.31 1.85
C TRP A 10 9.52 -12.71 1.05
N GLN A 11 9.08 -13.96 1.16
CA GLN A 11 7.85 -14.43 0.52
C GLN A 11 6.62 -13.65 0.98
N THR A 12 6.54 -13.38 2.28
CA THR A 12 5.46 -12.56 2.85
C THR A 12 5.47 -11.14 2.28
N HIS A 13 6.64 -10.51 2.21
CA HIS A 13 6.77 -9.17 1.64
C HIS A 13 6.35 -9.11 0.16
N LEU A 14 6.77 -10.09 -0.64
CA LEU A 14 6.37 -10.19 -2.05
C LEU A 14 4.85 -10.38 -2.21
N ARG A 15 4.23 -11.17 -1.32
CA ARG A 15 2.78 -11.36 -1.32
C ARG A 15 2.05 -10.04 -1.03
N LEU A 16 2.45 -9.31 0.01
CA LEU A 16 1.85 -8.01 0.37
C LEU A 16 2.03 -6.97 -0.74
N LEU A 17 3.21 -6.94 -1.39
CA LEU A 17 3.45 -6.08 -2.54
C LEU A 17 2.47 -6.40 -3.68
N ARG A 18 2.29 -7.68 -4.00
CA ARG A 18 1.34 -8.09 -5.04
C ARG A 18 -0.10 -7.73 -4.68
N GLU A 19 -0.48 -7.87 -3.42
CA GLU A 19 -1.80 -7.46 -2.90
C GLU A 19 -1.99 -5.94 -3.04
N LEU A 20 -0.95 -5.11 -2.86
CA LEU A 20 -1.01 -3.67 -3.11
C LEU A 20 -1.05 -3.29 -4.59
N GLU A 21 -0.27 -3.97 -5.43
CA GLU A 21 -0.18 -3.68 -6.87
C GLU A 21 -1.45 -4.09 -7.63
N THR A 22 -2.09 -5.18 -7.20
CA THR A 22 -3.32 -5.70 -7.83
C THR A 22 -4.59 -5.32 -7.07
N GLY A 23 -4.45 -4.93 -5.81
CA GLY A 23 -5.57 -4.59 -4.94
C GLY A 23 -6.22 -3.29 -5.35
N LYS A 24 -7.55 -3.30 -5.28
CA LYS A 24 -8.39 -2.11 -5.38
C LYS A 24 -9.05 -1.88 -4.04
N ILE A 25 -8.96 -0.63 -3.56
CA ILE A 25 -9.62 -0.23 -2.32
C ILE A 25 -11.12 -0.49 -2.44
N GLU A 26 -11.62 -1.35 -1.56
CA GLU A 26 -13.02 -1.75 -1.44
C GLU A 26 -13.43 -1.70 0.03
N TYR A 27 -14.71 -1.43 0.26
CA TYR A 27 -15.29 -1.45 1.59
C TYR A 27 -15.85 -2.84 1.86
N ASP A 28 -15.38 -3.49 2.94
CA ASP A 28 -15.93 -4.76 3.37
C ASP A 28 -17.10 -4.54 4.32
N SER A 29 -18.31 -4.70 3.78
CA SER A 29 -19.56 -4.61 4.53
C SER A 29 -19.68 -5.56 5.72
N ARG A 30 -18.85 -6.61 5.81
CA ARG A 30 -18.88 -7.58 6.91
C ARG A 30 -18.11 -7.13 8.13
N SER A 31 -16.99 -6.43 7.92
CA SER A 31 -16.12 -5.95 9.00
C SER A 31 -16.20 -4.44 9.21
N ASP A 32 -16.93 -3.71 8.36
CA ASP A 32 -16.96 -2.24 8.35
C ASP A 32 -15.56 -1.61 8.09
N ASP A 33 -14.65 -2.39 7.51
CA ASP A 33 -13.26 -2.01 7.26
C ASP A 33 -12.99 -1.78 5.78
N VAL A 34 -11.86 -1.10 5.51
CA VAL A 34 -11.33 -0.95 4.16
C VAL A 34 -10.37 -2.09 3.83
N CYS A 35 -10.58 -2.67 2.66
CA CYS A 35 -9.85 -3.82 2.15
C CYS A 35 -9.16 -3.48 0.83
N LEU A 36 -8.07 -4.18 0.52
CA LEU A 36 -7.37 -4.10 -0.76
C LEU A 36 -8.05 -4.94 -1.85
N ALA A 37 -8.92 -5.87 -1.48
CA ALA A 37 -9.76 -6.68 -2.35
C ALA A 37 -10.82 -7.37 -1.48
N PRO A 38 -11.83 -8.05 -2.04
CA PRO A 38 -12.81 -8.79 -1.24
C PRO A 38 -12.13 -9.76 -0.26
N GLY A 39 -12.27 -9.50 1.04
CA GLY A 39 -11.69 -10.33 2.12
C GLY A 39 -10.18 -10.19 2.33
N ILE A 40 -9.53 -9.18 1.73
CA ILE A 40 -8.11 -8.87 1.98
C ILE A 40 -8.03 -7.55 2.77
N PRO A 41 -7.92 -7.61 4.11
CA PRO A 41 -7.90 -6.42 4.95
C PRO A 41 -6.65 -5.57 4.70
N LEU A 42 -6.80 -4.25 4.76
CA LEU A 42 -5.66 -3.35 4.75
C LEU A 42 -5.00 -3.37 6.14
N THR A 43 -3.82 -3.99 6.24
CA THR A 43 -3.08 -4.15 7.51
C THR A 43 -1.93 -3.16 7.65
N ASP A 44 -1.38 -3.02 8.86
CA ASP A 44 -0.20 -2.17 9.12
C ASP A 44 1.00 -2.52 8.24
N ALA A 45 1.20 -3.81 7.94
CA ALA A 45 2.28 -4.25 7.05
C ALA A 45 2.12 -3.72 5.62
N HIS A 46 0.87 -3.57 5.14
CA HIS A 46 0.60 -2.90 3.87
C HIS A 46 0.90 -1.41 3.96
N ILE A 47 0.52 -0.76 5.06
CA ILE A 47 0.78 0.66 5.30
C ILE A 47 2.29 0.94 5.31
N GLU A 48 3.09 0.12 5.97
CA GLU A 48 4.56 0.26 5.97
C GLU A 48 5.16 0.21 4.56
N ILE A 49 4.68 -0.71 3.72
CA ILE A 49 5.13 -0.83 2.33
C ILE A 49 4.71 0.41 1.52
N VAL A 50 3.48 0.88 1.70
CA VAL A 50 2.95 2.07 1.05
C VAL A 50 3.70 3.34 1.47
N LEU A 51 4.09 3.47 2.74
CA LEU A 51 4.91 4.59 3.21
C LEU A 51 6.30 4.60 2.55
N GLN A 52 6.87 3.43 2.28
CA GLN A 52 8.13 3.32 1.52
C GLN A 52 7.94 3.53 0.01
N ARG A 53 6.73 3.27 -0.50
CA ARG A 53 6.38 3.34 -1.93
C ARG A 53 5.03 4.05 -2.13
N PRO A 54 4.96 5.38 -1.93
CA PRO A 54 3.68 6.11 -1.90
C PRO A 54 2.85 6.01 -3.18
N TYR A 55 3.50 5.74 -4.32
CA TYR A 55 2.85 5.59 -5.62
C TYR A 55 1.84 4.44 -5.66
N LEU A 56 2.00 3.41 -4.81
CA LEU A 56 1.05 2.29 -4.68
C LEU A 56 -0.33 2.75 -4.21
N ALA A 57 -0.42 3.90 -3.55
CA ALA A 57 -1.66 4.49 -3.07
C ALA A 57 -2.16 5.66 -3.94
N ASN A 58 -1.65 5.86 -5.16
CA ASN A 58 -2.07 6.95 -6.05
C ASN A 58 -3.54 6.89 -6.45
N SER A 59 -4.10 5.69 -6.56
CA SER A 59 -5.51 5.46 -6.85
C SER A 59 -6.41 5.48 -5.61
N TRP A 60 -5.83 5.61 -4.41
CA TRP A 60 -6.59 5.48 -3.16
C TRP A 60 -7.42 6.73 -2.88
N PRO A 61 -8.58 6.59 -2.22
CA PRO A 61 -9.38 7.73 -1.81
C PRO A 61 -8.58 8.69 -0.93
N ARG A 62 -8.82 9.99 -1.10
CA ARG A 62 -8.15 11.07 -0.35
C ARG A 62 -8.17 10.86 1.17
N HIS A 63 -9.33 10.51 1.73
CA HIS A 63 -9.47 10.34 3.18
C HIS A 63 -8.56 9.24 3.71
N LEU A 64 -8.41 8.15 2.96
CA LEU A 64 -7.59 7.00 3.36
C LEU A 64 -6.10 7.32 3.25
N ARG A 65 -5.69 8.06 2.21
CA ARG A 65 -4.32 8.59 2.10
C ARG A 65 -3.95 9.45 3.31
N VAL A 66 -4.84 10.36 3.71
CA VAL A 66 -4.62 11.21 4.89
C VAL A 66 -4.56 10.37 6.18
N GLN A 67 -5.43 9.37 6.32
CA GLN A 67 -5.48 8.49 7.49
C GLN A 67 -4.17 7.73 7.72
N ILE A 68 -3.52 7.26 6.65
CA ILE A 68 -2.25 6.53 6.74
C ILE A 68 -1.00 7.44 6.73
N GLY A 69 -1.18 8.76 6.71
CA GLY A 69 -0.07 9.73 6.75
C GLY A 69 0.55 10.07 5.39
N LEU A 70 -0.12 9.74 4.28
CA LEU A 70 0.27 10.20 2.95
C LEU A 70 -0.33 11.57 2.59
N PRO A 71 0.30 12.32 1.67
CA PRO A 71 -0.31 13.52 1.10
C PRO A 71 -1.69 13.22 0.50
N PRO A 72 -2.67 14.12 0.66
CA PRO A 72 -4.05 13.92 0.21
C PRO A 72 -4.17 13.74 -1.31
N TYR A 73 -3.23 14.30 -2.06
CA TYR A 73 -3.14 14.17 -3.51
C TYR A 73 -1.86 13.41 -3.86
N PRO A 74 -1.89 12.54 -4.88
CA PRO A 74 -0.66 11.98 -5.43
C PRO A 74 0.25 13.12 -5.91
N PRO A 75 1.57 12.99 -5.77
CA PRO A 75 2.49 13.93 -6.42
C PRO A 75 2.19 13.94 -7.92
N SER A 76 2.20 15.12 -8.55
CA SER A 76 2.11 15.19 -10.01
C SER A 76 3.38 14.55 -10.58
N ASP A 77 3.29 13.81 -11.68
CA ASP A 77 4.48 13.30 -12.36
C ASP A 77 5.44 14.45 -12.77
N ASP A 78 4.90 15.66 -12.91
CA ASP A 78 5.67 16.89 -13.16
C ASP A 78 6.63 17.25 -12.00
N ASP A 79 6.26 16.94 -10.75
CA ASP A 79 7.11 17.23 -9.58
C ASP A 79 8.37 16.34 -9.53
N PHE A 80 8.36 15.21 -10.26
CA PHE A 80 9.52 14.31 -10.33
C PHE A 80 10.58 14.82 -11.32
N ILE A 81 10.16 15.54 -12.37
CA ILE A 81 11.06 16.08 -13.40
C ILE A 81 11.81 17.31 -12.87
N GLU A 82 11.17 18.15 -12.06
CA GLU A 82 11.79 19.38 -11.51
C GLU A 82 12.91 19.13 -10.49
N ARG A 83 13.11 17.89 -10.03
CA ARG A 83 14.16 17.55 -9.06
C ARG A 83 15.47 17.05 -9.70
N PHE A 84 15.49 16.88 -11.01
CA PHE A 84 16.63 16.33 -11.78
C PHE A 84 17.23 17.31 -12.81
N TRP A 85 16.81 18.58 -12.79
CA TRP A 85 17.39 19.68 -13.56
C TRP A 85 17.83 20.82 -12.63
#